data_AF-A0ABD5P740-F1
#
_entry.id   AF-A0ABD5P740-F1
#
_cell.length_a   1.000
_cell.length_b   1.000
_cell.length_c   1.000
_cell.angle_alpha   90.00
_cell.angle_beta   90.00
_cell.angle_gamma   90.00
#
_symmetry.space_group_name_H-M   'P 1'
#
loop_
_entity.id
_entity.type
_entity.pdbx_description
1 polymer ?
#
loop_
_entity_poly.entity_id
_entity_poly.type
_entity_poly.pdbx_seq_one_letter_code
_entity_poly.pdbx_strand_id
1 'polypeptide(L)'
;MSNSTPLPPEELTVLQQILATDTASLSIPELVTRGSSRDESEVRNALDGLGRREFVVVLESESGYDDAQGPFYAATESAVDYLKRAGRYDEISLWYGAFDAVSSESRSRPSPEWV
;
A
#
# COMPACT_ATOMS: atom_id res chain seq x y z
N MET A 1 11.06 23.97 8.08
CA MET A 1 10.19 23.49 6.99
C MET A 1 10.95 22.39 6.27
N SER A 2 10.66 21.12 6.57
CA SER A 2 11.31 20.01 5.86
C SER A 2 10.74 19.94 4.45
N ASN A 3 11.59 20.21 3.45
CA ASN A 3 11.30 19.93 2.05
C ASN A 3 11.19 18.40 1.88
N SER A 4 10.04 17.82 2.16
CA SER A 4 9.77 16.44 1.82
C SER A 4 9.59 16.37 0.31
N THR A 5 10.61 15.86 -0.39
CA THR A 5 10.57 15.62 -1.85
C THR A 5 9.28 14.88 -2.21
N PRO A 6 8.49 15.38 -3.19
CA PRO A 6 7.25 14.74 -3.60
C PRO A 6 7.50 13.29 -4.02
N LEU A 7 6.55 12.40 -3.68
CA LEU A 7 6.60 11.02 -4.15
C LEU A 7 6.44 10.98 -5.68
N PRO A 8 7.20 10.12 -6.38
CA PRO A 8 6.88 9.74 -7.75
C PRO A 8 5.42 9.28 -7.89
N PRO A 9 4.76 9.50 -9.04
CA PRO A 9 3.36 9.14 -9.22
C PRO A 9 3.05 7.66 -8.95
N GLU A 10 3.97 6.77 -9.31
CA GLU A 10 3.83 5.32 -9.09
C GLU A 10 3.90 4.96 -7.60
N GLU A 11 4.86 5.53 -6.85
CA GLU A 11 4.96 5.37 -5.39
C GLU A 11 3.71 5.92 -4.69
N LEU A 12 3.21 7.08 -5.13
CA LEU A 12 1.98 7.66 -4.59
C LEU A 12 0.77 6.75 -4.84
N THR A 13 0.64 6.21 -6.05
CA THR A 13 -0.46 5.32 -6.43
C THR A 13 -0.43 4.04 -5.61
N VAL A 14 0.73 3.38 -5.50
CA VAL A 14 0.90 2.17 -4.68
C VAL A 14 0.52 2.44 -3.23
N LEU A 15 1.01 3.54 -2.64
CA LEU A 15 0.71 3.90 -1.25
C LEU A 15 -0.78 4.18 -1.03
N GLN A 16 -1.44 4.89 -1.94
CA GLN A 16 -2.88 5.15 -1.87
C GLN A 16 -3.70 3.86 -2.01
N GLN A 17 -3.28 2.92 -2.87
CA GLN A 17 -3.97 1.64 -3.03
C GLN A 17 -3.83 0.74 -1.79
N ILE A 18 -2.65 0.73 -1.15
CA ILE A 18 -2.43 0.04 0.14
C ILE A 18 -3.40 0.60 1.19
N LEU A 19 -3.52 1.93 1.29
CA LEU A 19 -4.41 2.59 2.26
C LEU A 19 -5.90 2.52 1.89
N ALA A 20 -6.23 2.09 0.68
CA ALA A 20 -7.60 1.88 0.23
C ALA A 20 -8.13 0.48 0.57
N THR A 21 -7.48 -0.21 1.52
CA THR A 21 -7.95 -1.46 2.10
C THR A 21 -8.19 -1.30 3.60
N ASP A 22 -9.14 -2.06 4.14
CA ASP A 22 -9.46 -2.04 5.57
C ASP A 22 -8.25 -2.42 6.45
N THR A 23 -7.31 -3.21 5.91
CA THR A 23 -6.11 -3.66 6.62
C THR A 23 -4.90 -2.77 6.37
N ALA A 24 -5.03 -1.73 5.54
CA ALA A 24 -3.93 -0.90 5.05
C ALA A 24 -2.74 -1.72 4.53
N SER A 25 -3.01 -2.89 3.93
CA SER A 25 -2.01 -3.85 3.48
C SER A 25 -2.42 -4.53 2.17
N LEU A 26 -1.43 -4.77 1.31
CA LEU A 26 -1.57 -5.49 0.02
C LEU A 26 -0.31 -6.30 -0.31
N SER A 27 -0.47 -7.43 -0.99
CA SER A 27 0.64 -8.16 -1.60
C SER A 27 0.99 -7.59 -2.98
N ILE A 28 2.18 -7.93 -3.51
CA ILE A 28 2.59 -7.51 -4.86
C ILE A 28 1.60 -7.98 -5.95
N PRO A 29 1.15 -9.25 -5.99
CA PRO A 29 0.15 -9.69 -6.96
C PRO A 29 -1.14 -8.88 -6.95
N GLU A 30 -1.58 -8.44 -5.77
CA GLU A 30 -2.77 -7.60 -5.63
C GLU A 30 -2.56 -6.19 -6.17
N LEU A 31 -1.41 -5.58 -5.88
CA LEU A 31 -1.04 -4.28 -6.43
C LEU A 31 -1.01 -4.31 -7.97
N VAL A 32 -0.39 -5.36 -8.54
CA VAL A 32 -0.39 -5.58 -9.99
C VAL A 32 -1.82 -5.72 -10.52
N THR A 33 -2.67 -6.51 -9.86
CA THR A 33 -4.06 -6.73 -10.28
C THR A 33 -4.91 -5.46 -10.21
N ARG A 34 -4.65 -4.60 -9.22
CA ARG A 34 -5.31 -3.29 -9.03
C ARG A 34 -4.77 -2.21 -9.98
N GLY A 35 -3.78 -2.55 -10.80
CA GLY A 35 -3.23 -1.66 -11.82
C GLY A 35 -2.42 -0.50 -11.24
N SER A 36 -1.73 -0.67 -10.10
CA SER A 36 -0.81 0.37 -9.61
C SER A 36 0.31 0.67 -10.61
N SER A 37 0.67 -0.32 -11.43
CA SER A 37 1.75 -0.28 -12.43
C SER A 37 1.48 -1.24 -13.58
N ARG A 38 2.33 -1.22 -14.62
CA ARG A 38 2.20 -2.10 -15.81
C ARG A 38 2.66 -3.53 -15.54
N ASP A 39 3.58 -3.73 -14.61
CA ASP A 39 4.10 -5.04 -14.24
C ASP A 39 4.69 -5.09 -12.83
N GLU A 40 5.01 -6.32 -12.40
CA GLU A 40 5.52 -6.65 -11.06
C GLU A 40 6.84 -5.94 -10.70
N SER A 41 7.69 -5.67 -11.69
CA SER A 41 8.99 -5.02 -11.48
C SER A 41 8.83 -3.56 -11.10
N GLU A 42 7.88 -2.87 -11.75
CA GLU A 42 7.52 -1.49 -11.44
C GLU A 42 6.94 -1.38 -10.01
N VAL A 43 6.05 -2.30 -9.64
CA VAL A 43 5.50 -2.37 -8.27
C VAL A 43 6.61 -2.57 -7.24
N ARG A 44 7.55 -3.50 -7.49
CA ARG A 44 8.69 -3.73 -6.59
C ARG A 44 9.59 -2.50 -6.44
N ASN A 45 9.85 -1.79 -7.53
CA ASN A 45 10.66 -0.57 -7.51
C ASN A 45 9.97 0.53 -6.69
N ALA A 46 8.66 0.71 -6.87
CA ALA A 46 7.88 1.64 -6.06
C ALA A 46 7.90 1.27 -4.57
N LEU A 47 7.73 -0.01 -4.23
CA LEU A 47 7.80 -0.50 -2.85
C LEU A 47 9.20 -0.32 -2.23
N ASP A 48 10.28 -0.52 -2.99
CA ASP A 48 11.65 -0.25 -2.54
C ASP A 48 11.88 1.25 -2.28
N GLY A 49 11.37 2.12 -3.15
CA GLY A 49 11.40 3.58 -2.96
C GLY A 49 10.65 4.02 -1.70
N LEU A 50 9.44 3.49 -1.49
CA LEU A 50 8.63 3.73 -0.30
C LEU A 50 9.28 3.16 0.97
N GLY A 51 9.88 1.98 0.89
CA GLY A 51 10.57 1.32 2.01
C GLY A 51 11.79 2.11 2.47
N ARG A 52 12.58 2.66 1.54
CA ARG A 52 13.71 3.55 1.85
C ARG A 52 13.30 4.84 2.58
N ARG A 53 12.04 5.25 2.45
CA ARG A 53 11.44 6.40 3.13
C ARG A 53 10.69 6.02 4.41
N GLU A 54 10.71 4.73 4.77
CA GLU A 54 9.97 4.17 5.91
C GLU A 54 8.45 4.40 5.81
N PHE A 55 7.92 4.48 4.58
CA PHE A 55 6.50 4.69 4.32
C PHE A 55 5.71 3.39 4.17
N VAL A 56 6.42 2.29 3.91
CA VAL A 56 5.84 0.94 3.93
C VAL A 56 6.73 0.01 4.74
N VAL A 57 6.10 -0.98 5.37
CA VAL A 57 6.76 -2.08 6.07
C VAL A 57 6.30 -3.40 5.50
N VAL A 58 7.18 -4.39 5.53
CA VAL A 58 6.83 -5.77 5.19
C VAL A 58 6.21 -6.41 6.42
N LEU A 59 4.99 -6.94 6.27
CA LEU A 59 4.36 -7.76 7.29
C LEU A 59 4.79 -9.21 7.07
N GLU A 60 5.46 -9.78 8.07
CA GLU A 60 5.73 -11.21 8.08
C GLU A 60 4.39 -11.94 8.23
N SER A 61 4.08 -12.82 7.29
CA SER A 61 2.87 -13.61 7.40
C SER A 61 3.05 -14.65 8.50
N GLU A 62 2.20 -14.64 9.53
CA GLU A 62 2.18 -15.74 10.49
C GLU A 62 1.96 -17.07 9.75
N SER A 63 2.64 -18.11 10.23
CA SER A 63 2.70 -19.44 9.61
C SER A 63 1.28 -19.95 9.32
N GLY A 64 0.85 -19.93 8.06
CA GLY A 64 -0.52 -20.30 7.67
C GLY A 64 -1.12 -19.49 6.52
N TYR A 65 -0.49 -18.38 6.12
CA TYR A 65 -0.78 -17.75 4.84
C TYR A 65 -0.23 -18.58 3.69
N ASP A 66 -1.01 -18.69 2.62
CA ASP A 66 -0.59 -19.35 1.39
C ASP A 66 0.65 -18.63 0.85
N ASP A 67 1.81 -19.30 0.92
CA ASP A 67 3.13 -18.85 0.43
C ASP A 67 3.06 -18.36 -1.04
N ALA A 68 2.00 -18.74 -1.76
CA ALA A 68 1.68 -18.33 -3.12
C ALA A 68 1.47 -16.82 -3.31
N GLN A 69 1.09 -16.05 -2.28
CA GLN A 69 0.86 -14.59 -2.42
C GLN A 69 2.10 -13.74 -2.14
N GLY A 70 3.14 -14.31 -1.53
CA GLY A 70 4.32 -13.57 -1.10
C GLY A 70 4.06 -12.61 0.07
N PRO A 71 5.04 -11.75 0.43
CA PRO A 71 4.90 -10.84 1.57
C PRO A 71 3.84 -9.76 1.35
N PHE A 72 3.19 -9.35 2.43
CA PHE A 72 2.30 -8.19 2.44
C PHE A 72 3.08 -6.93 2.79
N TYR A 73 2.70 -5.83 2.14
CA TYR A 73 3.24 -4.50 2.40
C TYR A 73 2.15 -3.64 3.02
N ALA A 74 2.44 -3.06 4.17
CA ALA A 74 1.53 -2.17 4.88
C ALA A 74 2.07 -0.76 4.96
N ALA A 75 1.19 0.22 4.86
CA ALA A 75 1.56 1.61 5.05
C ALA A 75 1.94 1.88 6.53
N THR A 76 2.87 2.79 6.76
CA THR A 76 3.21 3.27 8.10
C THR A 76 2.40 4.52 8.48
N GLU A 77 2.32 4.82 9.76
CA GLU A 77 1.73 6.09 10.24
C GLU A 77 2.42 7.32 9.63
N SER A 78 3.75 7.25 9.45
CA SER A 78 4.53 8.30 8.77
C SER A 78 4.06 8.57 7.34
N ALA A 79 3.63 7.53 6.61
CA ALA A 79 3.12 7.66 5.26
C ALA A 79 1.74 8.34 5.23
N VAL A 80 0.88 7.98 6.18
CA VAL A 80 -0.44 8.62 6.38
C VAL A 80 -0.25 10.12 6.68
N ASP A 81 0.65 10.44 7.61
CA ASP A 81 0.98 11.81 7.98
C ASP A 81 1.51 12.62 6.79
N TYR A 82 2.37 12.01 5.98
CA TYR A 82 2.87 12.62 4.76
C TYR A 82 1.72 12.96 3.79
N LEU A 83 0.83 12.01 3.51
CA LEU A 83 -0.31 12.23 2.60
C LEU A 83 -1.26 13.30 3.11
N LYS A 84 -1.53 13.34 4.42
CA LYS A 84 -2.35 14.38 5.05
C LYS A 84 -1.73 15.76 4.88
N ARG A 85 -0.43 15.91 5.17
CA ARG A 85 0.31 17.17 5.00
C ARG A 85 0.38 17.63 3.55
N ALA A 86 0.43 16.68 2.62
CA ALA A 86 0.44 16.94 1.19
C ALA A 86 -0.96 17.22 0.60
N GLY A 87 -2.03 17.09 1.38
CA GLY A 87 -3.42 17.22 0.90
C GLY A 87 -3.84 16.12 -0.08
N ARG A 88 -3.19 14.94 -0.01
CA ARG A 88 -3.41 13.78 -0.90
C ARG A 88 -4.09 12.61 -0.22
N TYR A 89 -4.41 12.73 1.07
CA TYR A 89 -5.06 11.66 1.83
C TYR A 89 -6.53 11.46 1.42
N ASP A 90 -7.26 12.54 1.15
CA ASP A 90 -8.67 12.46 0.77
C ASP A 90 -8.89 11.75 -0.59
N GLU A 91 -7.87 11.78 -1.46
CA GLU A 91 -7.86 11.06 -2.74
C GLU A 91 -7.95 9.54 -2.58
N ILE A 92 -7.61 9.01 -1.40
CA ILE A 92 -7.74 7.57 -1.07
C ILE A 92 -9.22 7.13 -1.19
N SER A 93 -10.17 8.02 -0.85
CA SER A 93 -11.61 7.76 -0.95
C SER A 93 -12.08 7.41 -2.37
N LEU A 94 -11.36 7.88 -3.39
CA LEU A 94 -11.65 7.58 -4.79
C LEU A 94 -11.34 6.12 -5.14
N TRP A 95 -10.38 5.51 -4.44
CA TRP A 95 -9.96 4.14 -4.65
C TRP A 95 -10.90 3.13 -3.98
N TYR A 96 -11.51 3.47 -2.84
CA TYR A 96 -12.49 2.60 -2.18
C TYR A 96 -13.63 2.21 -3.13
N GLY A 97 -14.24 3.18 -3.83
CA GLY A 97 -15.30 2.88 -4.79
C GLY A 97 -14.87 2.04 -6.00
N ALA A 98 -13.58 2.06 -6.35
CA ALA A 98 -13.03 1.27 -7.46
C ALA A 98 -12.69 -0.17 -7.05
N PHE A 99 -12.32 -0.40 -5.79
CA PHE A 99 -11.83 -1.70 -5.31
C PHE A 99 -12.79 -2.46 -4.39
N ASP A 100 -13.89 -1.83 -3.94
CA ASP A 100 -14.92 -2.49 -3.11
C ASP A 100 -15.50 -3.75 -3.78
N ALA A 101 -15.51 -3.81 -5.12
CA ALA A 101 -15.93 -4.98 -5.88
C ALA A 101 -14.94 -6.17 -5.84
N VAL A 102 -13.68 -5.94 -5.41
CA VAL A 102 -12.60 -6.94 -5.39
C VAL A 102 -12.34 -7.49 -3.97
N SER A 103 -12.84 -6.83 -2.93
CA SER A 103 -12.55 -7.11 -1.51
C SER A 103 -13.31 -8.29 -0.88
N SER A 104 -13.70 -9.31 -1.66
CA SER A 104 -14.40 -10.50 -1.13
C SER A 104 -13.53 -11.41 -0.24
N GLU A 105 -12.21 -11.19 -0.15
CA GLU A 105 -11.26 -12.07 0.57
C GLU A 105 -10.64 -11.45 1.85
N SER A 106 -11.27 -10.41 2.41
CA SER A 106 -10.68 -9.57 3.48
C SER A 106 -10.58 -10.18 4.89
N ARG A 107 -11.04 -11.41 5.15
CA ARG A 107 -11.24 -11.88 6.55
C ARG A 107 -10.01 -12.43 7.30
N SER A 108 -8.84 -12.50 6.68
CA SER A 108 -7.67 -13.12 7.35
C SER A 108 -6.37 -12.31 7.29
N ARG A 109 -6.31 -11.10 6.72
CA ARG A 109 -5.02 -10.44 6.36
C ARG A 109 -4.30 -9.78 7.54
N PRO A 110 -2.96 -9.73 7.54
CA PRO A 110 -2.22 -9.01 8.56
C PRO A 110 -2.39 -7.50 8.37
N SER A 111 -2.47 -6.80 9.49
CA SER A 111 -2.61 -5.34 9.57
C SER A 111 -1.44 -4.74 10.35
N PRO A 112 -1.01 -3.51 10.05
CA PRO A 112 -0.03 -2.83 10.87
C PRO A 112 -0.65 -2.43 12.22
N GLU A 113 0.18 -2.30 13.27
CA GLU A 113 -0.29 -2.09 14.66
C GLU A 113 -1.11 -0.80 14.89
N TRP A 114 -1.08 0.15 13.95
CA TRP A 114 -1.73 1.47 14.10
C TRP A 114 -3.15 1.53 13.49
N VAL A 115 -3.55 0.51 12.74
CA VAL A 115 -4.89 0.36 12.12
C VAL A 115 -5.85 -0.27 13.13
#